data_AF-A0A2R8ZSI1-F1
#
_entry.id   AF-A0A2R8ZSI1-F1
#
_cell.length_a   1.000
_cell.length_b   1.000
_cell.length_c   1.000
_cell.angle_alpha   90.00
_cell.angle_beta   90.00
_cell.angle_gamma   90.00
#
_symmetry.space_group_name_H-M   'P 1'
#
loop_
_entity.id
_entity.type
_entity.pdbx_description
1 polymer ?
#
loop_
_entity_poly.entity_id
_entity_poly.type
_entity_poly.pdbx_seq_one_letter_code
_entity_poly.pdbx_strand_id
1 'polypeptide(L)'
;MSREFTPETERQRLQLLGFLKPELLGSEFTHLEFPRRVLPKELGQRMLYRDQNMTGWAYKKIELEDLRFPLVCGEGKKARVMATIGVTRGLGDHNLKVCSSTLPIKPFLSCFPEVRVYDLTQYEHCPDDVLVLGTDGLWDVTTDCEVAATVDRVLSAYEPNDHSRYTALAQALVLGARGTPRDRGWRLPNNKLGSGDDISVFVIPLGGPGSYS
;
A
#
# COMPACT_ATOMS: atom_id res chain seq x y z
N MET A 1 -0.48 7.69 10.73
CA MET A 1 0.58 8.02 9.73
C MET A 1 0.73 6.95 8.64
N SER A 2 -0.01 5.84 8.72
CA SER A 2 -0.03 4.78 7.71
C SER A 2 -0.74 5.26 6.44
N ARG A 3 -0.06 5.18 5.30
CA ARG A 3 -0.66 5.34 3.97
C ARG A 3 0.10 4.43 3.01
N GLU A 4 -0.63 3.62 2.27
CA GLU A 4 -0.04 2.74 1.27
C GLU A 4 0.17 3.46 -0.07
N PHE A 5 1.22 3.07 -0.80
CA PHE A 5 1.52 3.53 -2.16
C PHE A 5 1.13 2.48 -3.20
N THR A 6 -0.17 2.29 -3.35
CA THR A 6 -0.79 1.36 -4.31
C THR A 6 -0.89 1.97 -5.71
N PRO A 7 -1.07 1.16 -6.76
CA PRO A 7 -1.34 1.65 -8.11
C PRO A 7 -2.54 2.60 -8.19
N GLU A 8 -3.55 2.39 -7.36
CA GLU A 8 -4.74 3.27 -7.29
C GLU A 8 -4.44 4.60 -6.60
N THR A 9 -3.82 4.56 -5.42
CA THR A 9 -3.52 5.76 -4.63
C THR A 9 -2.48 6.66 -5.30
N GLU A 10 -1.58 6.07 -6.09
CA GLU A 10 -0.53 6.76 -6.84
C GLU A 10 -0.87 6.91 -8.33
N ARG A 11 -2.12 6.63 -8.74
CA ARG A 11 -2.57 6.67 -10.15
C ARG A 11 -2.14 7.95 -10.85
N GLN A 12 -2.39 9.13 -10.28
CA GLN A 12 -2.07 10.41 -10.94
C GLN A 12 -0.57 10.53 -11.26
N ARG A 13 0.30 10.12 -10.34
CA ARG A 13 1.75 10.11 -10.57
C ARG A 13 2.12 9.16 -11.70
N LEU A 14 1.54 7.96 -11.71
CA LEU A 14 1.78 6.96 -12.73
C LEU A 14 1.31 7.44 -14.11
N GLN A 15 0.09 7.96 -14.20
CA GLN A 15 -0.46 8.47 -15.45
C GLN A 15 0.29 9.71 -15.94
N LEU A 16 0.72 10.60 -15.05
CA LEU A 16 1.54 11.76 -15.42
C LEU A 16 2.85 11.30 -16.07
N LEU A 17 3.51 10.29 -15.50
CA LEU A 17 4.72 9.71 -16.09
C LEU A 17 4.43 9.07 -17.46
N GLY A 18 3.34 8.32 -17.59
CA GLY A 18 2.94 7.71 -18.86
C GLY A 18 2.53 8.74 -19.92
N PHE A 19 1.96 9.88 -19.51
CA PHE A 19 1.61 11.00 -20.37
C PHE A 19 2.87 11.74 -20.84
N LEU A 20 3.81 12.03 -19.93
CA LEU A 20 5.04 12.76 -20.25
C LEU A 20 6.05 11.90 -21.03
N LYS A 21 6.03 10.58 -20.84
CA LYS A 21 6.93 9.61 -21.50
C LYS A 21 6.14 8.44 -22.10
N PRO A 22 5.40 8.66 -23.20
CA PRO A 22 4.58 7.61 -23.82
C PRO A 22 5.36 6.38 -24.27
N GLU A 23 6.65 6.51 -24.55
CA GLU A 23 7.55 5.41 -24.91
C GLU A 23 7.63 4.33 -23.82
N LEU A 24 7.40 4.70 -22.56
CA LEU A 24 7.38 3.75 -21.43
C LEU A 24 6.15 2.83 -21.46
N LEU A 25 5.05 3.28 -22.08
CA LEU A 25 3.81 2.52 -22.21
C LEU A 25 3.86 1.53 -23.39
N GLY A 26 4.85 1.71 -24.28
CA GLY A 26 4.85 1.09 -25.60
C GLY A 26 3.58 1.43 -26.40
N SER A 27 3.35 0.69 -27.48
CA SER A 27 2.07 0.70 -28.20
C SER A 27 1.00 -0.19 -27.55
N GLU A 28 1.30 -0.75 -26.37
CA GLU A 28 0.51 -1.76 -25.67
C GLU A 28 -0.39 -1.16 -24.59
N PHE A 29 0.08 -0.10 -23.91
CA PHE A 29 -0.62 0.52 -22.78
C PHE A 29 -1.07 1.96 -23.05
N THR A 30 -2.09 2.39 -22.33
CA THR A 30 -2.54 3.78 -22.26
C THR A 30 -2.44 4.29 -20.83
N HIS A 31 -2.05 5.55 -20.67
CA HIS A 31 -2.11 6.22 -19.37
C HIS A 31 -3.56 6.54 -18.99
N LEU A 32 -4.49 6.62 -19.95
CA LEU A 32 -5.88 6.95 -19.64
C LEU A 32 -6.57 5.80 -18.88
N GLU A 33 -7.39 6.18 -17.92
CA GLU A 33 -8.23 5.25 -17.19
C GLU A 33 -9.67 5.34 -17.70
N PHE A 34 -10.31 4.18 -17.79
CA PHE A 34 -11.71 4.03 -18.16
C PHE A 34 -12.43 3.22 -17.08
N PRO A 35 -13.75 3.40 -16.85
CA PRO A 35 -14.49 2.61 -15.87
C PRO A 35 -14.48 1.11 -16.14
N ARG A 36 -14.19 0.72 -17.38
CA ARG A 36 -14.00 -0.66 -17.82
C ARG A 36 -13.14 -0.70 -19.08
N ARG A 37 -12.73 -1.91 -19.47
CA ARG A 37 -12.04 -2.15 -20.75
C ARG A 37 -12.86 -1.59 -21.91
N VAL A 38 -12.22 -0.76 -22.74
CA VAL A 38 -12.77 -0.26 -23.99
C VAL A 38 -12.69 -1.35 -25.06
N LEU A 39 -13.78 -1.52 -25.81
CA LEU A 39 -13.90 -2.54 -26.86
C LEU A 39 -13.85 -1.91 -28.26
N PRO A 40 -13.38 -2.63 -29.29
CA PRO A 40 -13.29 -2.10 -30.66
C PRO A 40 -14.62 -1.56 -31.22
N LYS A 41 -15.76 -2.14 -30.84
CA LYS A 41 -17.10 -1.68 -31.25
C LYS A 41 -17.47 -0.29 -30.71
N GLU A 42 -16.71 0.23 -29.76
CA GLU A 42 -16.96 1.52 -29.10
C GLU A 42 -16.18 2.67 -29.73
N LEU A 43 -15.37 2.39 -30.76
CA LEU A 43 -14.67 3.41 -31.54
C LEU A 43 -15.65 4.48 -32.03
N GLY A 44 -15.31 5.74 -31.75
CA GLY A 44 -16.13 6.89 -32.07
C GLY A 44 -17.31 7.16 -31.15
N GLN A 45 -17.61 6.29 -30.17
CA GLN A 45 -18.62 6.53 -29.14
C GLN A 45 -18.05 7.38 -27.99
N ARG A 46 -18.92 7.98 -27.17
CA ARG A 46 -18.49 8.73 -25.98
C ARG A 46 -18.45 7.80 -24.76
N MET A 47 -17.35 7.85 -24.01
CA MET A 47 -17.19 7.11 -22.75
C MET A 47 -16.55 8.01 -21.70
N LEU A 48 -16.82 7.71 -20.42
CA LEU A 48 -16.11 8.31 -19.32
C LEU A 48 -14.63 7.90 -19.34
N TYR A 49 -13.75 8.85 -19.09
CA TYR A 49 -12.32 8.63 -18.92
C TYR A 49 -11.77 9.53 -17.82
N ARG A 50 -10.60 9.17 -17.30
CA ARG A 50 -9.87 9.95 -16.31
C ARG A 50 -8.39 10.00 -16.67
N ASP A 51 -7.87 11.22 -16.72
CA ASP A 51 -6.46 11.52 -17.06
C ASP A 51 -5.67 11.94 -15.80
N GLN A 52 -4.36 12.18 -15.98
CA GLN A 52 -3.38 12.45 -14.93
C GLN A 52 -3.75 13.64 -14.03
N ASN A 53 -4.33 14.70 -14.58
CA ASN A 53 -4.70 15.92 -13.86
C ASN A 53 -6.14 15.89 -13.32
N MET A 54 -6.88 14.82 -13.62
CA MET A 54 -8.29 14.71 -13.25
C MET A 54 -8.45 14.00 -11.92
N THR A 55 -9.29 14.56 -11.05
CA THR A 55 -9.78 13.90 -9.83
C THR A 55 -11.10 13.15 -10.07
N GLY A 56 -11.92 13.64 -11.01
CA GLY A 56 -13.18 13.03 -11.44
C GLY A 56 -13.12 12.43 -12.85
N TRP A 57 -14.30 12.13 -13.40
CA TRP A 57 -14.47 11.59 -14.76
C TRP A 57 -14.92 12.68 -15.74
N ALA A 58 -14.50 12.57 -16.99
CA ALA A 58 -14.99 13.39 -18.10
C ALA A 58 -15.40 12.49 -19.29
N TYR A 59 -16.16 13.01 -20.25
CA TYR A 59 -16.47 12.27 -21.48
C TYR A 59 -15.47 12.58 -22.59
N LYS A 60 -14.89 11.55 -23.22
CA LYS A 60 -14.18 11.67 -24.50
C LYS A 60 -14.80 10.80 -25.57
N LYS A 61 -14.51 11.12 -26.83
CA LYS A 61 -14.76 10.21 -27.95
C LYS A 61 -13.64 9.17 -27.97
N ILE A 62 -14.01 7.89 -28.08
CA ILE A 62 -13.06 6.78 -28.07
C ILE A 62 -12.30 6.70 -29.40
N GLU A 63 -10.99 6.59 -29.29
CA GLU A 63 -10.04 6.47 -30.40
C GLU A 63 -9.32 5.12 -30.38
N LEU A 64 -8.58 4.80 -31.45
CA LEU A 64 -7.89 3.52 -31.58
C LEU A 64 -6.90 3.26 -30.42
N GLU A 65 -6.23 4.32 -29.95
CA GLU A 65 -5.26 4.23 -28.85
C GLU A 65 -5.90 3.91 -27.50
N ASP A 66 -7.19 4.20 -27.32
CA ASP A 66 -7.93 3.91 -26.09
C ASP A 66 -8.21 2.41 -25.93
N LEU A 67 -8.02 1.62 -27.00
CA LEU A 67 -8.09 0.17 -26.95
C LEU A 67 -6.84 -0.47 -26.30
N ARG A 68 -5.75 0.29 -26.11
CA ARG A 68 -4.54 -0.17 -25.39
C ARG A 68 -4.86 -0.48 -23.93
N PHE A 69 -4.12 -1.39 -23.29
CA PHE A 69 -4.36 -1.79 -21.90
C PHE A 69 -4.13 -0.63 -20.93
N PRO A 70 -4.94 -0.47 -19.87
CA PRO A 70 -4.73 0.62 -18.93
C PRO A 70 -3.44 0.40 -18.14
N LEU A 71 -2.69 1.48 -17.90
CA LEU A 71 -1.46 1.49 -17.09
C LEU A 71 -1.70 0.95 -15.67
N VAL A 72 -2.84 1.30 -15.07
CA VAL A 72 -3.30 0.79 -13.78
C VAL A 72 -4.50 -0.12 -14.05
N CYS A 73 -4.43 -1.38 -13.63
CA CYS A 73 -5.48 -2.36 -13.82
C CYS A 73 -5.82 -3.09 -12.52
N GLY A 74 -7.07 -3.54 -12.38
CA GLY A 74 -7.55 -4.15 -11.14
C GLY A 74 -7.87 -3.12 -10.06
N GLU A 75 -8.39 -3.60 -8.94
CA GLU A 75 -8.88 -2.77 -7.84
C GLU A 75 -8.42 -3.34 -6.49
N GLY A 76 -8.26 -2.47 -5.50
CA GLY A 76 -7.78 -2.80 -4.16
C GLY A 76 -6.46 -3.60 -4.18
N LYS A 77 -6.40 -4.68 -3.40
CA LYS A 77 -5.22 -5.57 -3.34
C LYS A 77 -4.86 -6.25 -4.67
N LYS A 78 -5.75 -6.22 -5.66
CA LYS A 78 -5.52 -6.75 -7.01
C LYS A 78 -5.10 -5.68 -8.01
N ALA A 79 -5.00 -4.41 -7.59
CA ALA A 79 -4.49 -3.36 -8.44
C ALA A 79 -3.03 -3.63 -8.82
N ARG A 80 -2.69 -3.45 -10.09
CA ARG A 80 -1.35 -3.68 -10.65
C ARG A 80 -0.97 -2.58 -11.62
N VAL A 81 0.31 -2.21 -11.63
CA VAL A 81 0.91 -1.45 -12.72
C VAL A 81 1.20 -2.41 -13.87
N MET A 82 0.67 -2.13 -15.06
CA MET A 82 0.83 -2.93 -16.28
C MET A 82 0.60 -4.43 -16.05
N ALA A 83 -0.44 -4.77 -15.28
CA ALA A 83 -0.78 -6.15 -14.91
C ALA A 83 0.35 -6.97 -14.24
N THR A 84 1.39 -6.30 -13.71
CA THR A 84 2.63 -6.96 -13.28
C THR A 84 2.87 -6.81 -11.77
N ILE A 85 2.99 -5.58 -11.26
CA ILE A 85 3.39 -5.34 -9.85
C ILE A 85 2.32 -4.58 -9.06
N GLY A 86 2.13 -4.97 -7.79
CA GLY A 86 1.13 -4.39 -6.87
C GLY A 86 1.60 -3.20 -6.04
N VAL A 87 2.88 -2.82 -6.15
CA VAL A 87 3.47 -1.67 -5.47
C VAL A 87 4.00 -0.68 -6.50
N THR A 88 4.04 0.59 -6.13
CA THR A 88 4.47 1.67 -7.04
C THR A 88 5.77 2.34 -6.59
N ARG A 89 6.24 2.00 -5.39
CA ARG A 89 7.51 2.44 -4.82
C ARG A 89 8.24 1.25 -4.21
N GLY A 90 9.53 1.17 -4.44
CA GLY A 90 10.37 0.04 -4.00
C GLY A 90 11.80 0.16 -4.50
N LEU A 91 12.72 -0.44 -3.75
CA LEU A 91 14.10 -0.65 -4.15
C LEU A 91 14.22 -1.94 -4.97
N GLY A 92 15.28 -2.08 -5.78
CA GLY A 92 15.49 -3.28 -6.59
C GLY A 92 14.61 -3.33 -7.84
N ASP A 93 14.23 -4.54 -8.27
CA ASP A 93 13.42 -4.82 -9.47
C ASP A 93 13.96 -4.17 -10.76
N HIS A 94 15.29 -4.07 -10.88
CA HIS A 94 15.94 -3.41 -12.03
C HIS A 94 15.63 -4.07 -13.37
N ASN A 95 15.45 -5.39 -13.37
CA ASN A 95 15.19 -6.18 -14.57
C ASN A 95 13.72 -6.61 -14.70
N LEU A 96 12.83 -6.11 -13.83
CA LEU A 96 11.42 -6.46 -13.87
C LEU A 96 10.77 -5.89 -15.13
N LYS A 97 10.15 -6.77 -15.90
CA LYS A 97 9.45 -6.46 -17.15
C LYS A 97 7.99 -6.82 -17.05
N VAL A 98 7.18 -6.18 -17.88
CA VAL A 98 5.77 -6.51 -18.05
C VAL A 98 5.61 -7.97 -18.47
N CYS A 99 4.65 -8.67 -17.87
CA CYS A 99 4.36 -10.06 -18.23
C CYS A 99 4.06 -10.18 -19.74
N SER A 100 4.74 -11.11 -20.42
CA SER A 100 4.61 -11.34 -21.87
C SER A 100 5.00 -10.15 -22.77
N SER A 101 5.71 -9.15 -22.25
CA SER A 101 6.26 -8.03 -23.03
C SER A 101 7.73 -7.78 -22.68
N THR A 102 8.39 -6.90 -23.43
CA THR A 102 9.77 -6.47 -23.18
C THR A 102 9.86 -5.16 -22.41
N LEU A 103 8.73 -4.49 -22.19
CA LEU A 103 8.66 -3.20 -21.51
C LEU A 103 9.15 -3.31 -20.06
N PRO A 104 10.09 -2.46 -19.61
CA PRO A 104 10.52 -2.42 -18.23
C PRO A 104 9.42 -1.79 -17.35
N ILE A 105 9.28 -2.26 -16.11
CA ILE A 105 8.37 -1.65 -15.13
C ILE A 105 8.94 -0.33 -14.60
N LYS A 106 10.26 -0.22 -14.46
CA LYS A 106 10.88 1.08 -14.18
C LYS A 106 10.76 1.98 -15.41
N PRO A 107 10.44 3.27 -15.23
CA PRO A 107 10.48 4.04 -13.99
C PRO A 107 9.14 4.16 -13.23
N PHE A 108 8.08 3.40 -13.56
CA PHE A 108 6.82 3.45 -12.81
C PHE A 108 6.99 3.00 -11.35
N LEU A 109 7.86 2.01 -11.12
CA LEU A 109 8.35 1.63 -9.79
C LEU A 109 9.49 2.57 -9.34
N SER A 110 9.13 3.54 -8.50
CA SER A 110 10.05 4.57 -8.00
C SER A 110 10.81 4.11 -6.75
N CYS A 111 12.10 4.41 -6.64
CA CYS A 111 12.85 4.23 -5.39
C CYS A 111 12.72 5.42 -4.41
N PHE A 112 12.04 6.50 -4.81
CA PHE A 112 11.94 7.71 -4.01
C PHE A 112 10.87 7.55 -2.92
N PRO A 113 11.24 7.69 -1.62
CA PRO A 113 10.28 7.58 -0.53
C PRO A 113 9.43 8.85 -0.40
N GLU A 114 8.31 8.74 0.34
CA GLU A 114 7.69 9.92 0.97
C GLU A 114 8.34 10.14 2.34
N VAL A 115 8.72 11.37 2.64
CA VAL A 115 9.32 11.73 3.93
C VAL A 115 8.35 12.60 4.70
N ARG A 116 8.00 12.17 5.92
CA ARG A 116 7.28 12.96 6.90
C ARG A 116 8.16 13.15 8.13
N VAL A 117 8.20 14.38 8.64
CA VAL A 117 8.97 14.71 9.83
C VAL A 117 8.01 14.80 11.01
N TYR A 118 8.32 14.07 12.07
CA TYR A 118 7.65 14.16 13.37
C TYR A 118 8.64 14.72 14.38
N ASP A 119 8.30 15.86 14.98
CA ASP A 119 9.14 16.54 15.96
C ASP A 119 8.79 16.04 17.36
N LEU A 120 9.69 15.23 17.94
CA LEU A 120 9.55 14.63 19.27
C LEU A 120 9.46 15.68 20.39
N THR A 121 9.88 16.92 20.15
CA THR A 121 9.87 17.98 21.16
C THR A 121 8.51 18.69 21.27
N GLN A 122 7.60 18.47 20.31
CA GLN A 122 6.29 19.12 20.27
C GLN A 122 5.28 18.49 21.24
N TYR A 123 5.55 17.26 21.70
CA TYR A 123 4.64 16.50 22.54
C TYR A 123 5.40 15.84 23.68
N GLU A 124 4.76 15.74 24.84
CA GLU A 124 5.24 14.91 25.93
C GLU A 124 4.82 13.46 25.65
N HIS A 125 5.78 12.54 25.73
CA HIS A 125 5.56 11.13 25.48
C HIS A 125 5.64 10.33 26.77
N CYS A 126 4.61 9.53 27.04
CA CYS A 126 4.58 8.55 28.11
C CYS A 126 5.24 7.22 27.66
N PRO A 127 5.50 6.28 28.59
CA PRO A 127 6.16 5.00 28.27
C PRO A 127 5.35 4.14 27.30
N ASP A 128 4.07 4.43 27.16
CA ASP A 128 3.11 3.71 26.33
C ASP A 128 2.96 4.33 24.93
N ASP A 129 3.52 5.53 24.70
CA ASP A 129 3.59 6.14 23.38
C ASP A 129 4.68 5.46 22.53
N VAL A 130 4.24 4.75 21.49
CA VAL A 130 5.11 3.96 20.62
C VAL A 130 4.86 4.24 19.15
N LEU A 131 5.92 4.17 18.34
CA LEU A 131 5.84 4.02 16.90
C LEU A 131 5.82 2.54 16.55
N VAL A 132 4.75 2.10 15.89
CA VAL A 132 4.63 0.75 15.33
C VAL A 132 4.97 0.79 13.84
N LEU A 133 5.98 0.03 13.44
CA LEU A 133 6.30 -0.24 12.04
C LEU A 133 6.00 -1.70 11.75
N GLY A 134 5.27 -1.98 10.66
CA GLY A 134 4.92 -3.35 10.28
C GLY A 134 4.91 -3.53 8.76
N THR A 135 5.15 -4.77 8.30
CA THR A 135 4.90 -5.16 6.90
C THR A 135 3.40 -5.20 6.60
N ASP A 136 3.05 -5.26 5.31
CA ASP A 136 1.65 -5.47 4.87
C ASP A 136 1.02 -6.71 5.50
N GLY A 137 1.80 -7.76 5.80
CA GLY A 137 1.34 -8.89 6.60
C GLY A 137 0.65 -8.54 7.93
N LEU A 138 0.94 -7.39 8.55
CA LEU A 138 0.20 -6.86 9.70
C LEU A 138 -1.04 -6.06 9.25
N TRP A 139 -0.81 -5.05 8.40
CA TRP A 139 -1.79 -4.02 8.03
C TRP A 139 -2.91 -4.54 7.11
N ASP A 140 -2.68 -5.66 6.43
CA ASP A 140 -3.65 -6.28 5.53
C ASP A 140 -4.88 -6.84 6.24
N VAL A 141 -4.77 -7.08 7.54
CA VAL A 141 -5.77 -7.78 8.37
C VAL A 141 -6.09 -7.04 9.67
N THR A 142 -5.42 -5.92 9.94
CA THR A 142 -5.64 -5.07 11.11
C THR A 142 -5.75 -3.60 10.71
N THR A 143 -6.48 -2.83 11.49
CA THR A 143 -6.60 -1.37 11.33
C THR A 143 -5.73 -0.63 12.35
N ASP A 144 -5.43 0.64 12.08
CA ASP A 144 -4.74 1.53 13.03
C ASP A 144 -5.39 1.48 14.43
N CYS A 145 -6.73 1.48 14.50
CA CYS A 145 -7.47 1.42 15.76
C CYS A 145 -7.31 0.08 16.49
N GLU A 146 -7.28 -1.05 15.78
CA GLU A 146 -7.07 -2.38 16.37
C GLU A 146 -5.63 -2.55 16.88
N VAL A 147 -4.67 -1.96 16.18
CA VAL A 147 -3.27 -1.89 16.63
C VAL A 147 -3.18 -1.02 17.88
N ALA A 148 -3.78 0.17 17.89
CA ALA A 148 -3.79 1.05 19.06
C ALA A 148 -4.44 0.38 20.28
N ALA A 149 -5.59 -0.26 20.11
CA ALA A 149 -6.24 -1.01 21.19
C ALA A 149 -5.37 -2.18 21.70
N THR A 150 -4.54 -2.77 20.83
CA THR A 150 -3.57 -3.80 21.24
C THR A 150 -2.39 -3.21 22.00
N VAL A 151 -1.90 -2.03 21.61
CA VAL A 151 -0.89 -1.26 22.34
C VAL A 151 -1.40 -0.98 23.76
N ASP A 152 -2.57 -0.37 23.89
CA ASP A 152 -3.16 -0.01 25.18
C ASP A 152 -3.29 -1.23 26.09
N ARG A 153 -3.93 -2.30 25.57
CA ARG A 153 -4.19 -3.53 26.33
C ARG A 153 -2.91 -4.22 26.79
N VAL A 154 -1.88 -4.26 25.94
CA VAL A 154 -0.63 -4.96 26.28
C VAL A 154 0.19 -4.11 27.23
N LEU A 155 0.45 -2.84 26.92
CA LEU A 155 1.33 -2.01 27.73
C LEU A 155 0.72 -1.73 29.12
N SER A 156 -0.61 -1.62 29.25
CA SER A 156 -1.27 -1.47 30.56
C SER A 156 -1.06 -2.66 31.52
N ALA A 157 -0.64 -3.82 31.00
CA ALA A 157 -0.40 -5.02 31.80
C ALA A 157 1.05 -5.13 32.31
N TYR A 158 1.93 -4.20 31.94
CA TYR A 158 3.34 -4.20 32.31
C TYR A 158 3.71 -2.90 33.02
N GLU A 159 4.65 -2.96 33.95
CA GLU A 159 5.25 -1.76 34.55
C GLU A 159 6.00 -0.95 33.47
N PRO A 160 5.99 0.40 33.55
CA PRO A 160 6.69 1.28 32.60
C PRO A 160 8.17 0.91 32.35
N ASN A 161 8.85 0.45 33.38
CA ASN A 161 10.28 0.15 33.36
C ASN A 161 10.59 -1.30 32.95
N ASP A 162 9.57 -2.11 32.64
CA ASP A 162 9.78 -3.49 32.19
C ASP A 162 10.25 -3.53 30.73
N HIS A 163 11.53 -3.88 30.53
CA HIS A 163 12.12 -3.98 29.21
C HIS A 163 11.44 -5.00 28.28
N SER A 164 10.74 -6.00 28.82
CA SER A 164 10.06 -7.03 28.02
C SER A 164 8.75 -6.55 27.36
N ARG A 165 8.18 -5.43 27.83
CA ARG A 165 6.85 -4.96 27.40
C ARG A 165 6.75 -4.67 25.90
N TYR A 166 7.79 -4.10 25.31
CA TYR A 166 7.82 -3.82 23.87
C TYR A 166 7.99 -5.08 23.02
N THR A 167 8.75 -6.07 23.52
CA THR A 167 8.84 -7.39 22.87
C THR A 167 7.51 -8.13 22.95
N ALA A 168 6.84 -8.09 24.11
CA ALA A 168 5.53 -8.69 24.29
C ALA A 168 4.48 -8.04 23.37
N LEU A 169 4.51 -6.72 23.23
CA LEU A 169 3.65 -5.99 22.29
C LEU A 169 3.93 -6.38 20.82
N ALA A 170 5.20 -6.42 20.40
CA ALA A 170 5.55 -6.85 19.05
C ALA A 170 5.05 -8.28 18.76
N GLN A 171 5.24 -9.20 19.71
CA GLN A 171 4.73 -10.58 19.61
C GLN A 171 3.21 -10.62 19.55
N ALA A 172 2.52 -9.84 20.36
CA ALA A 172 1.06 -9.77 20.38
C ALA A 172 0.50 -9.27 19.04
N LEU A 173 1.13 -8.28 18.41
CA LEU A 173 0.75 -7.78 17.09
C LEU A 173 0.96 -8.84 16.00
N VAL A 174 2.12 -9.51 15.99
CA VAL A 174 2.43 -10.58 15.03
C VAL A 174 1.46 -11.75 15.16
N LEU A 175 1.27 -12.27 16.38
CA LEU A 175 0.37 -13.40 16.64
C LEU A 175 -1.10 -13.01 16.41
N GLY A 176 -1.47 -11.77 16.72
CA GLY A 176 -2.80 -11.23 16.48
C GLY A 176 -3.15 -11.20 15.00
N ALA A 177 -2.25 -10.68 14.16
CA ALA A 177 -2.45 -10.64 12.71
C ALA A 177 -2.38 -12.03 12.05
N ARG A 178 -1.49 -12.92 12.54
CA ARG A 178 -1.47 -14.31 12.08
C ARG A 178 -2.77 -15.01 12.44
N GLY A 179 -3.24 -14.89 13.67
CA GLY A 179 -4.42 -15.59 14.17
C GLY A 179 -4.15 -17.07 14.47
N THR A 180 -5.21 -17.87 14.49
CA THR A 180 -5.17 -19.30 14.84
C THR A 180 -5.25 -20.20 13.59
N PRO A 181 -4.54 -21.34 13.55
CA PRO A 181 -4.63 -22.26 12.43
C PRO A 181 -5.98 -23.01 12.47
N ARG A 182 -6.66 -23.07 11.33
CA ARG A 182 -7.87 -23.90 11.12
C ARG A 182 -7.76 -24.66 9.79
N ASP A 183 -8.69 -25.57 9.53
CA ASP A 183 -8.67 -26.49 8.36
C ASP A 183 -8.42 -25.80 7.01
N ARG A 184 -8.77 -24.52 6.86
CA ARG A 184 -8.53 -23.72 5.66
C ARG A 184 -7.80 -22.41 5.97
N GLY A 185 -6.59 -22.55 6.50
CA GLY A 185 -5.65 -21.46 6.75
C GLY A 185 -5.85 -20.77 8.11
N TRP A 186 -5.21 -19.62 8.26
CA TRP A 186 -5.24 -18.87 9.51
C TRP A 186 -6.51 -18.04 9.66
N ARG A 187 -7.04 -17.95 10.88
CA ARG A 187 -8.28 -17.24 11.20
C ARG A 187 -8.12 -16.32 12.40
N LEU A 188 -8.62 -15.10 12.25
CA LEU A 188 -8.79 -14.14 13.34
C LEU A 188 -9.96 -14.54 14.24
N PRO A 189 -10.07 -13.99 15.47
CA PRO A 189 -11.17 -14.28 16.40
C PRO A 189 -12.57 -13.99 15.84
N ASN A 190 -12.69 -13.06 14.90
CA ASN A 190 -13.93 -12.71 14.20
C ASN A 190 -14.22 -13.61 12.97
N ASN A 191 -13.53 -14.75 12.83
CA ASN A 191 -13.57 -15.69 11.70
C ASN A 191 -13.12 -15.13 10.34
N LYS A 192 -12.65 -13.88 10.26
CA LYS A 192 -11.97 -13.37 9.05
C LYS A 192 -10.65 -14.13 8.84
N LEU A 193 -10.16 -14.07 7.61
CA LEU A 193 -8.84 -14.62 7.28
C LEU A 193 -7.77 -13.88 8.07
N GLY A 194 -6.90 -14.64 8.75
CA GLY A 194 -5.64 -14.12 9.27
C GLY A 194 -4.64 -13.90 8.13
N SER A 195 -3.53 -13.25 8.46
CA SER A 195 -2.50 -12.98 7.47
C SER A 195 -1.87 -14.27 6.96
N GLY A 196 -1.73 -14.37 5.65
CA GLY A 196 -1.03 -15.46 4.96
C GLY A 196 0.42 -15.11 4.58
N ASP A 197 0.85 -13.88 4.82
CA ASP A 197 2.14 -13.35 4.39
C ASP A 197 3.18 -13.38 5.52
N ASP A 198 4.42 -13.03 5.23
CA ASP A 198 5.44 -12.78 6.24
C ASP A 198 5.10 -11.51 7.05
N ILE A 199 5.21 -11.63 8.39
CA ILE A 199 4.85 -10.56 9.31
C ILE A 199 6.09 -10.16 10.08
N SER A 200 6.52 -8.90 9.91
CA SER A 200 7.57 -8.29 10.72
C SER A 200 7.04 -7.03 11.36
N VAL A 201 7.28 -6.86 12.66
CA VAL A 201 6.82 -5.71 13.44
C VAL A 201 7.95 -5.17 14.31
N PHE A 202 8.15 -3.86 14.29
CA PHE A 202 8.98 -3.11 15.21
C PHE A 202 8.11 -2.21 16.08
N VAL A 203 8.38 -2.22 17.38
CA VAL A 203 7.77 -1.34 18.38
C VAL A 203 8.88 -0.45 18.92
N ILE A 204 8.76 0.85 18.70
CA ILE A 204 9.80 1.83 19.05
C ILE A 204 9.20 2.80 20.08
N PRO A 205 9.66 2.81 21.33
CA PRO A 205 9.18 3.77 22.32
C PRO A 205 9.57 5.21 21.94
N LEU A 206 8.64 6.13 22.14
CA LEU A 206 8.86 7.56 21.93
C LEU A 206 9.28 8.28 23.22
N GLY A 207 8.91 7.72 24.38
CA GLY A 207 9.38 8.17 25.69
C GLY A 207 10.88 7.89 25.90
N GLY A 208 11.64 8.90 26.32
CA GLY A 208 13.07 8.77 26.60
C GLY A 208 13.36 8.08 27.95
N PRO A 209 14.54 7.45 28.12
CA PRO A 209 14.93 6.74 29.35
C PRO A 209 15.11 7.64 30.59
N GLY A 210 15.03 8.96 30.45
CA GLY A 210 15.10 9.93 31.56
C GLY A 210 13.76 10.53 31.97
N SER A 211 12.65 10.14 31.34
CA SER A 211 11.34 10.78 31.55
C SER A 211 10.55 10.20 32.72
N TYR A 212 11.08 9.15 33.37
CA TYR A 212 10.39 8.36 34.40
C TYR A 212 11.29 8.13 35.62
N SER A 213 11.87 9.23 36.14
CA SER A 213 12.54 9.26 37.46
C SER A 213 11.52 9.55 38.55
#